data_AF-A0A954BVJ3-F1
#
_entry.id   AF-A0A954BVJ3-F1
#
_cell.length_a   1.000
_cell.length_b   1.000
_cell.length_c   1.000
_cell.angle_alpha   90.00
_cell.angle_beta   90.00
_cell.angle_gamma   90.00
#
_symmetry.space_group_name_H-M   'P 1'
#
loop_
_entity.id
_entity.type
_entity.pdbx_description
1 polymer ?
#
loop_
_entity_poly.entity_id
_entity_poly.type
_entity_poly.pdbx_seq_one_letter_code
_entity_poly.pdbx_strand_id
1 'polypeptide(L)' 'MDLSAIPYLLISRELDFGFSTEKVFLCLCLLDHLVLGVGLSRDEAMRHMVTELEHKYDGELEETDDDDGFELDSFRAS' A
#
# COMPACT_ATOMS: atom_id res chain seq x y z
N MET A 1 -0.37 -1.80 13.89
CA MET A 1 0.19 -0.50 14.37
C MET A 1 -0.92 0.56 14.34
N ASP A 2 -0.96 1.54 15.24
CA ASP A 2 -1.96 2.65 15.14
C ASP A 2 -1.50 3.67 14.09
N LEU A 3 -2.07 3.57 12.88
CA LEU A 3 -1.72 4.42 11.74
C LEU A 3 -2.28 5.86 11.86
N SER A 4 -3.15 6.12 12.85
CA SER A 4 -3.76 7.44 13.05
C SER A 4 -2.79 8.52 13.53
N ALA A 5 -1.63 8.11 14.07
CA ALA A 5 -0.59 9.01 14.58
C ALA A 5 0.53 9.31 13.58
N ILE A 6 0.46 8.78 12.35
CA ILE A 6 1.53 8.93 11.37
C ILE A 6 1.52 10.37 10.81
N PRO A 7 2.63 11.12 10.93
CA PRO A 7 2.72 12.44 10.35
C PRO A 7 2.83 12.34 8.82
N TYR A 8 1.95 13.04 8.11
CA TYR A 8 1.92 13.08 6.65
C TYR A 8 1.82 14.50 6.12
N LEU A 9 2.32 14.71 4.90
CA LEU A 9 2.15 15.94 4.14
C LEU A 9 1.25 15.66 2.94
N LEU A 10 0.16 16.41 2.83
CA LEU A 10 -0.73 16.38 1.68
C LEU A 10 -0.41 17.54 0.74
N ILE A 11 -0.01 17.23 -0.48
CA ILE A 11 0.28 18.22 -1.53
C ILE A 11 -0.77 18.11 -2.62
N SER A 12 -1.39 19.23 -2.98
CA SER A 12 -2.25 19.30 -4.17
C SER A 12 -1.52 20.02 -5.29
N ARG A 13 -1.53 19.45 -6.50
CA ARG A 13 -0.91 20.03 -7.69
C ARG A 13 -1.85 19.90 -8.88
N GLU A 14 -1.85 20.91 -9.74
CA GLU A 14 -2.51 20.84 -11.05
C GLU A 14 -1.50 20.31 -12.07
N LEU A 15 -1.89 19.27 -12.80
CA LEU A 15 -1.12 18.68 -13.88
C LEU A 15 -1.85 18.95 -15.21
N ASP A 16 -1.09 19.42 -16.18
CA ASP A 16 -1.59 19.67 -17.53
C ASP A 16 -1.24 18.48 -18.42
N PHE A 17 -2.26 17.81 -18.94
CA PHE A 17 -2.14 16.66 -19.83
C PHE A 17 -2.39 17.03 -21.31
N GLY A 18 -2.33 18.32 -21.65
CA GLY A 18 -2.42 18.83 -23.02
C GLY A 18 -3.84 18.93 -23.58
N PHE A 19 -4.78 18.11 -23.08
CA PHE A 19 -6.22 18.18 -23.42
C PHE A 19 -7.11 18.49 -22.21
N SER A 20 -6.58 18.31 -21.00
CA SER A 20 -7.25 18.61 -19.74
C SER A 20 -6.22 19.02 -18.69
N THR A 21 -6.66 19.88 -17.77
CA THR A 21 -5.93 20.15 -16.52
C THR A 21 -6.63 19.40 -15.41
N GLU A 22 -5.90 18.51 -14.73
CA GLU A 22 -6.43 17.71 -13.63
C GLU A 22 -5.71 18.05 -12.33
N LYS A 23 -6.48 18.13 -11.25
CA LYS A 23 -5.95 18.33 -9.91
C LYS A 23 -5.63 16.98 -9.29
N VAL A 24 -4.37 16.79 -8.94
CA VAL A 24 -3.87 15.57 -8.30
C VAL A 24 -3.45 15.87 -6.86
N PHE A 25 -3.73 14.92 -5.98
CA PHE A 25 -3.32 14.94 -4.58
C PHE A 25 -2.26 13.87 -4.34
N LEU A 26 -1.19 14.27 -3.66
CA LEU A 26 -0.04 13.44 -3.30
C LEU A 26 0.05 13.41 -1.77
N CYS A 27 0.07 12.20 -1.20
CA CYS A 27 0.28 11.95 0.22
C CYS A 27 1.71 11.44 0.45
N LEU A 28 2.47 12.20 1.22
CA LEU A 28 3.84 11.90 1.63
C LEU A 28 3.87 11.50 3.09
N CYS A 29 4.37 10.30 3.38
CA CYS A 29 4.62 9.90 4.76
C CYS A 29 5.95 10.49 5.22
N LEU A 30 5.96 11.18 6.37
CA LEU A 30 7.18 11.83 6.88
C LEU A 30 8.10 10.87 7.64
N LEU A 31 7.65 9.64 7.94
CA LEU A 31 8.47 8.61 8.56
C LEU A 31 9.54 8.08 7.60
N ASP A 32 9.16 7.83 6.34
CA ASP A 32 10.03 7.21 5.33
C ASP A 32 10.48 8.20 4.24
N HIS A 33 9.98 9.44 4.27
CA HIS A 33 10.16 10.44 3.21
C HIS A 33 9.70 9.95 1.81
N LEU A 34 8.79 8.97 1.77
CA LEU A 34 8.25 8.37 0.54
C LEU A 34 6.86 8.94 0.20
N VAL A 35 6.58 9.05 -1.09
CA VAL A 35 5.21 9.23 -1.60
C VAL A 35 4.54 7.86 -1.57
N LEU A 36 3.47 7.73 -0.80
CA LEU A 36 2.75 6.45 -0.64
C LEU A 36 1.31 6.51 -1.18
N GLY A 37 0.74 7.70 -1.39
CA GLY A 37 -0.63 7.83 -1.89
C GLY A 37 -0.76 8.88 -2.99
N VAL A 38 -1.46 8.53 -4.07
CA VAL A 38 -1.80 9.45 -5.17
C VAL A 38 -3.28 9.28 -5.52
N GLY A 39 -4.00 10.38 -5.75
CA GLY A 39 -5.41 10.33 -6.14
C GLY A 39 -5.93 11.63 -6.76
N LEU A 40 -7.11 11.57 -7.38
CA LEU A 40 -7.82 12.74 -7.92
C LEU A 40 -8.60 13.48 -6.83
N SER A 41 -8.72 12.88 -5.65
CA SER A 41 -9.25 13.50 -4.45
C SER A 41 -8.33 13.29 -3.25
N ARG A 42 -8.47 14.15 -2.23
CA ARG A 42 -7.76 13.99 -0.95
C ARG A 42 -8.02 12.60 -0.33
N ASP A 43 -9.28 12.21 -0.25
CA ASP A 43 -9.68 11.00 0.48
C ASP A 43 -9.18 9.74 -0.23
N GLU A 44 -9.09 9.76 -1.56
CA GLU A 44 -8.48 8.70 -2.36
C GLU A 44 -6.97 8.60 -2.10
N ALA A 45 -6.24 9.72 -2.18
CA ALA A 45 -4.80 9.73 -1.91
C ALA A 45 -4.48 9.28 -0.47
N MET A 46 -5.32 9.66 0.50
CA MET A 46 -5.21 9.20 1.89
C MET A 46 -5.48 7.70 2.04
N ARG A 47 -6.52 7.16 1.37
CA ARG A 47 -6.78 5.72 1.39
C ARG A 47 -5.62 4.92 0.80
N HIS A 48 -5.10 5.33 -0.35
CA HIS A 48 -3.94 4.66 -0.96
C HIS A 48 -2.72 4.68 -0.03
N MET A 49 -2.43 5.82 0.60
CA MET A 49 -1.34 5.92 1.58
C MET A 49 -1.54 4.95 2.75
N VAL A 50 -2.75 4.88 3.32
CA VAL A 50 -3.06 3.98 4.44
C VAL A 50 -2.91 2.51 4.02
N THR A 51 -3.44 2.12 2.87
CA THR A 51 -3.32 0.75 2.36
C THR A 51 -1.86 0.34 2.14
N GLU A 52 -1.02 1.22 1.58
CA GLU A 52 0.42 0.95 1.43
C GLU A 52 1.14 0.82 2.79
N LEU A 53 0.77 1.66 3.76
CA LEU A 53 1.31 1.57 5.11
C LEU A 53 0.85 0.28 5.82
N GLU A 54 -0.41 -0.11 5.68
CA GLU A 54 -0.93 -1.38 6.18
C GLU A 54 -0.15 -2.53 5.54
N HIS A 55 -0.01 -2.59 4.22
CA HIS A 55 0.77 -3.65 3.58
C HIS A 55 2.22 -3.68 4.07
N LYS A 56 2.88 -2.52 4.21
CA LYS A 56 4.30 -2.45 4.58
C LYS A 56 4.55 -2.82 6.04
N TYR A 57 3.65 -2.45 6.95
CA TYR A 57 3.84 -2.59 8.40
C TYR A 57 2.99 -3.70 9.04
N ASP A 58 1.97 -4.20 8.35
CA ASP A 58 1.17 -5.37 8.75
C ASP A 58 1.68 -6.65 8.06
N GLY A 59 2.43 -6.52 6.96
CA GLY A 59 3.06 -7.63 6.22
C GLY A 59 4.32 -8.24 6.85
N GLU A 60 4.71 -7.86 8.07
CA GLU A 60 5.69 -8.63 8.88
C GLU A 60 5.04 -9.79 9.65
N LEU A 61 3.75 -10.06 9.41
CA LEU A 61 3.02 -11.24 9.90
C LEU A 61 2.59 -12.19 8.78
N GLU A 62 3.35 -12.30 7.68
CA GLU A 62 3.43 -13.61 7.03
C GLU A 62 4.26 -14.50 7.96
N GLU A 63 3.56 -15.12 8.92
CA GLU A 63 4.01 -16.37 9.50
C GLU A 63 4.44 -17.25 8.32
N THR A 64 5.71 -17.63 8.30
CA THR A 64 6.14 -18.84 7.63
C THR A 64 5.41 -19.99 8.33
N ASP A 65 4.14 -20.20 7.98
CA ASP A 65 3.50 -21.49 8.16
C ASP A 65 4.12 -22.40 7.10
N ASP A 66 5.30 -22.91 7.46
CA ASP A 66 5.71 -24.26 7.11
C ASP A 66 4.58 -25.22 7.59
N ASP A 67 3.47 -25.27 6.86
CA ASP A 67 2.45 -26.31 7.01
C ASP A 67 2.40 -27.08 5.69
N ASP A 68 3.30 -28.06 5.63
CA ASP A 68 3.30 -29.19 4.71
C ASP A 68 1.92 -29.86 4.71
N GLY A 69 1.01 -29.38 3.85
CA GLY A 69 -0.39 -29.72 3.99
C GLY A 69 -1.24 -29.70 2.73
N PHE A 70 -0.80 -30.31 1.62
CA PHE A 70 -1.73 -30.86 0.60
C PHE A 70 -1.22 -32.14 -0.09
N GLU A 71 -1.62 -33.26 0.53
CA GLU A 71 -2.09 -34.59 0.08
C GLU A 71 -1.59 -35.35 -1.17
N LEU A 72 -1.25 -36.64 -0.92
CA LEU A 72 -1.49 -37.91 -1.66
C LEU A 72 -1.58 -37.85 -3.21
N ASP A 73 -0.89 -38.70 -4.00
CA ASP A 73 -0.91 -40.16 -3.92
C ASP A 73 0.10 -40.83 -4.89
N SER A 74 0.53 -42.05 -4.53
CA SER A 74 0.97 -43.15 -5.40
C SER A 74 2.21 -43.01 -6.30
N PHE A 75 3.34 -43.57 -5.86
CA PHE A 75 4.04 -44.61 -6.65
C PHE A 75 4.64 -45.66 -5.70
N ARG A 76 3.87 -46.73 -5.52
CA ARG A 76 4.32 -48.00 -4.96
C ARG A 76 5.05 -48.79 -6.05
N ALA A 77 6.32 -49.13 -5.83
CA ALA A 77 6.85 -50.46 -6.13
C ALA A 77 8.25 -50.63 -5.55
N SER A 78 8.43 -51.79 -4.92
CA SER A 78 9.66 -52.38 -4.40
C SER A 78 10.76 -52.55 -5.44
#